data_AF-A0A930VVG7-F1
#
_entry.id   AF-A0A930VVG7-F1
#
_cell.length_a   1.000
_cell.length_b   1.000
_cell.length_c   1.000
_cell.angle_alpha   90.00
_cell.angle_beta   90.00
_cell.angle_gamma   90.00
#
_symmetry.space_group_name_H-M   'P 1'
#
loop_
_entity.id
_entity.type
_entity.pdbx_description
1 polymer ?
#
loop_
_entity_poly.entity_id
_entity_poly.type
_entity_poly.pdbx_seq_one_letter_code
_entity_poly.pdbx_strand_id
1 'polypeptide(L)'
;MNLDELSRQKYGRSLAELDDATVYQLLMSVVSEKSAELPLNAGKKRLYYISAEFLIGKLLTNNLINLGLYDEAKRQLAEAGHDLNKVEENEVEPSLGNGGLGRLAACFIDSMATLGLPGDGVGLNYHFGLFHQKFVDNQQTTMPDGWLDREGWLRDENTSFTVEFGSFSVTSKLFSIDVLGYERPKKNRLRLFDLESIDDSLVPDNSIGFDKTELKKNLTLFLYPDDSDRNGQLLRVYQQYFMVSNAAQLIVKEAISRGCNLHDLAEYAVIQINDTHPTMVIPELIRILTEEHDIAFDEAVSIVRSMVAYTNHTILAEALEKWPLEFLEEVSPKIAAIIKKLDELTRAEFDDPAVQIIIDGKVHMAHLAIHYGYSINGVAALHTKILEESELKPFYDIYPEKFSNKTNGITFRRWLMGCNPELAVLLDTLLGTEWRHTGDVSGLLKFADDDEVLEQLAAIKDDAKQVMRDFLKFNQGAQVLDGSIVDVQVKRIHEYKRQQMLALYLIWKYLDIKNGNIPE
;
A
#
# COMPACT_ATOMS: atom_id res chain seq x y z
N MET A 1 -5.50 30.94 -4.78
CA MET A 1 -5.77 30.25 -6.07
C MET A 1 -7.13 30.73 -6.57
N ASN A 2 -7.30 30.98 -7.88
CA ASN A 2 -8.58 31.37 -8.46
C ASN A 2 -8.92 30.39 -9.60
N LEU A 3 -9.85 29.46 -9.36
CA LEU A 3 -10.23 28.40 -10.30
C LEU A 3 -10.98 28.94 -11.51
N ASP A 4 -11.79 30.00 -11.39
CA ASP A 4 -12.46 30.61 -12.55
C ASP A 4 -11.45 31.26 -13.50
N GLU A 5 -10.45 31.96 -12.95
CA GLU A 5 -9.38 32.54 -13.74
C GLU A 5 -8.57 31.45 -14.45
N LEU A 6 -8.17 30.39 -13.74
CA LEU A 6 -7.44 29.25 -14.31
C LEU A 6 -8.28 28.52 -15.37
N SER A 7 -9.58 28.36 -15.14
CA SER A 7 -10.52 27.81 -16.12
C SER A 7 -10.55 28.64 -17.41
N ARG A 8 -10.63 29.96 -17.29
CA ARG A 8 -10.62 30.86 -18.45
C ARG A 8 -9.30 30.84 -19.20
N GLN A 9 -8.18 30.77 -18.48
CA GLN A 9 -6.85 30.67 -19.09
C GLN A 9 -6.67 29.35 -19.85
N LYS A 10 -7.08 28.22 -19.26
CA LYS A 10 -6.85 26.88 -19.81
C LYS A 10 -7.88 26.46 -20.86
N TYR A 11 -9.15 26.80 -20.65
CA TYR A 11 -10.28 26.33 -21.46
C TYR A 11 -11.06 27.44 -22.17
N GLY A 12 -10.75 28.73 -21.94
CA GLY A 12 -11.48 29.86 -22.52
C GLY A 12 -12.91 30.02 -21.99
N ARG A 13 -13.29 29.28 -20.96
CA ARG A 13 -14.64 29.22 -20.36
C ARG A 13 -14.58 29.49 -18.86
N SER A 14 -15.66 30.02 -18.32
CA SER A 14 -15.83 30.14 -16.86
C SER A 14 -15.89 28.76 -16.20
N LEU A 15 -15.62 28.71 -14.90
CA LEU A 15 -15.70 27.47 -14.13
C LEU A 15 -17.10 26.85 -14.22
N ALA A 16 -18.15 27.67 -14.14
CA ALA A 16 -19.54 27.23 -14.19
C ALA A 16 -20.00 26.69 -15.56
N GLU A 17 -19.21 26.90 -16.62
CA GLU A 17 -19.48 26.39 -17.98
C GLU A 17 -18.77 25.06 -18.27
N LEU A 18 -17.98 24.55 -17.32
CA LEU A 18 -17.30 23.26 -17.45
C LEU A 18 -18.23 22.11 -17.01
N ASP A 19 -17.93 20.90 -17.46
CA ASP A 19 -18.50 19.68 -16.89
C ASP A 19 -17.59 19.14 -15.77
N ASP A 20 -18.12 18.24 -14.93
CA ASP A 20 -17.39 17.71 -13.77
C ASP A 20 -16.07 17.01 -14.18
N ALA A 21 -16.04 16.37 -15.35
CA ALA A 21 -14.82 15.75 -15.89
C ALA A 21 -13.74 16.78 -16.23
N THR A 22 -14.11 17.89 -16.87
CA THR A 22 -13.16 18.98 -17.18
C THR A 22 -12.72 19.71 -15.91
N VAL A 23 -13.61 19.87 -14.93
CA VAL A 23 -13.27 20.42 -13.60
C VAL A 23 -12.27 19.52 -12.88
N TYR A 24 -12.45 18.19 -12.93
CA TYR A 24 -11.48 17.24 -12.38
C TYR A 24 -10.09 17.45 -13.01
N GLN A 25 -10.02 17.56 -14.34
CA GLN A 25 -8.76 17.82 -15.05
C GLN A 25 -8.14 19.18 -14.72
N LEU A 26 -8.95 20.20 -14.42
CA LEU A 26 -8.47 21.49 -13.93
C LEU A 26 -7.81 21.33 -12.56
N LEU A 27 -8.51 20.74 -11.59
CA LEU A 27 -7.99 20.55 -10.24
C LEU A 27 -6.74 19.66 -10.22
N MET A 28 -6.74 18.59 -11.02
CA MET A 28 -5.58 17.71 -11.16
C MET A 28 -4.36 18.48 -11.66
N SER A 29 -4.51 19.37 -12.65
CA SER A 29 -3.40 20.21 -13.13
C SER A 29 -2.88 21.16 -12.06
N VAL A 30 -3.78 21.80 -11.30
CA VAL A 30 -3.39 22.65 -10.17
C VAL A 30 -2.59 21.89 -9.13
N VAL A 31 -3.08 20.71 -8.73
CA VAL A 31 -2.38 19.88 -7.74
C VAL A 31 -1.03 19.42 -8.27
N SER A 32 -0.97 19.02 -9.54
CA SER A 32 0.27 18.57 -10.19
C SER A 32 1.31 19.67 -10.27
N GLU A 33 0.92 20.88 -10.67
CA GLU A 33 1.80 22.06 -10.71
C GLU A 33 2.35 22.39 -9.32
N LYS A 34 1.46 22.47 -8.32
CA LYS A 34 1.86 22.75 -6.94
C LYS A 34 2.74 21.65 -6.35
N SER A 35 2.43 20.39 -6.63
CA SER A 35 3.27 19.28 -6.22
C SER A 35 4.65 19.39 -6.84
N ALA A 36 4.75 19.70 -8.14
CA ALA A 36 6.01 19.81 -8.87
C ALA A 36 6.96 20.88 -8.28
N GLU A 37 6.41 21.96 -7.72
CA GLU A 37 7.17 23.02 -7.03
C GLU A 37 7.80 22.57 -5.70
N LEU A 38 7.25 21.53 -5.05
CA LEU A 38 7.75 21.06 -3.76
C LEU A 38 9.01 20.19 -3.93
N PRO A 39 10.13 20.52 -3.26
CA PRO A 39 11.31 19.66 -3.26
C PRO A 39 11.08 18.37 -2.48
N LEU A 40 11.90 17.36 -2.76
CA LEU A 40 11.88 16.10 -2.01
C LEU A 40 12.39 16.29 -0.58
N ASN A 41 11.86 15.51 0.38
CA ASN A 41 12.53 15.37 1.67
C ASN A 41 13.95 14.83 1.46
N ALA A 42 14.90 15.48 2.12
CA ALA A 42 16.32 15.19 2.01
C ALA A 42 16.87 14.79 3.39
N GLY A 43 17.85 13.91 3.39
CA GLY A 43 18.54 13.43 4.58
C GLY A 43 19.66 12.47 4.16
N LYS A 44 20.65 12.25 5.03
CA LYS A 44 21.74 11.31 4.76
C LYS A 44 21.18 9.90 4.58
N LYS A 45 20.39 9.45 5.56
CA LYS A 45 19.73 8.13 5.59
C LYS A 45 18.30 8.25 5.06
N ARG A 46 17.95 7.43 4.05
CA ARG A 46 16.60 7.34 3.47
C ARG A 46 15.96 6.00 3.81
N LEU A 47 14.67 6.02 4.14
CA LEU A 47 13.87 4.81 4.30
C LEU A 47 13.30 4.37 2.95
N TYR A 48 13.43 3.08 2.62
CA TYR A 48 12.78 2.44 1.50
C TYR A 48 11.77 1.41 2.04
N TYR A 49 10.49 1.74 1.93
CA TYR A 49 9.41 0.85 2.37
C TYR A 49 8.97 -0.02 1.19
N ILE A 50 9.42 -1.27 1.15
CA ILE A 50 9.16 -2.17 0.03
C ILE A 50 7.92 -3.00 0.31
N SER A 51 6.92 -2.91 -0.57
CA SER A 51 5.65 -3.63 -0.44
C SER A 51 5.18 -4.12 -1.80
N ALA A 52 4.62 -5.34 -1.82
CA ALA A 52 3.97 -5.89 -3.00
C ALA A 52 2.64 -5.18 -3.34
N GLU A 53 2.07 -4.43 -2.40
CA GLU A 53 0.83 -3.67 -2.64
C GLU A 53 0.86 -2.29 -1.96
N PHE A 54 0.19 -1.33 -2.60
CA PHE A 54 -0.07 0.03 -2.12
C PHE A 54 -1.51 0.44 -2.47
N LEU A 55 -2.45 0.24 -1.54
CA LEU A 55 -3.85 0.63 -1.74
C LEU A 55 -4.01 2.12 -1.43
N ILE A 56 -3.55 2.98 -2.35
CA ILE A 56 -3.45 4.43 -2.14
C ILE A 56 -4.80 5.15 -2.23
N GLY A 57 -5.74 4.62 -3.00
CA GLY A 57 -7.04 5.26 -3.27
C GLY A 57 -6.92 6.44 -4.24
N LYS A 58 -8.06 7.02 -4.61
CA LYS A 58 -8.15 8.33 -5.29
C LYS A 58 -7.30 9.38 -4.57
N LEU A 59 -6.56 10.19 -5.30
CA LEU A 59 -5.52 11.09 -4.80
C LEU A 59 -5.95 12.56 -4.80
N LEU A 60 -6.93 12.98 -5.61
CA LEU A 60 -7.27 14.39 -5.76
C LEU A 60 -7.61 15.05 -4.41
N THR A 61 -8.61 14.52 -3.71
CA THR A 61 -9.06 15.05 -2.42
C THR A 61 -7.96 14.99 -1.37
N ASN A 62 -7.22 13.88 -1.32
CA ASN A 62 -6.10 13.72 -0.39
C ASN A 62 -5.00 14.77 -0.63
N ASN A 63 -4.68 15.05 -1.89
CA ASN A 63 -3.66 16.03 -2.25
C ASN A 63 -4.14 17.47 -2.03
N LEU A 64 -5.41 17.77 -2.30
CA LEU A 64 -6.01 19.07 -1.95
C LEU A 64 -5.94 19.33 -0.44
N ILE A 65 -6.24 18.32 0.38
CA ILE A 65 -6.11 18.39 1.84
C ILE A 65 -4.65 18.63 2.24
N ASN A 66 -3.73 17.82 1.71
CA ASN A 66 -2.31 17.93 2.06
C ASN A 66 -1.67 19.26 1.62
N LEU A 67 -2.18 19.90 0.56
CA LEU A 67 -1.73 21.22 0.12
C LEU A 67 -2.43 22.39 0.84
N GLY A 68 -3.41 22.13 1.72
CA GLY A 68 -4.21 23.17 2.36
C GLY A 68 -5.14 23.91 1.38
N LEU A 69 -5.58 23.24 0.31
CA LEU A 69 -6.41 23.82 -0.75
C LEU A 69 -7.85 23.30 -0.77
N TYR A 70 -8.16 22.29 0.03
CA TYR A 70 -9.45 21.59 0.00
C TYR A 70 -10.64 22.53 0.22
N ASP A 71 -10.64 23.32 1.30
CA ASP A 71 -11.79 24.18 1.64
C ASP A 71 -11.99 25.28 0.59
N GLU A 72 -10.89 25.87 0.11
CA GLU A 72 -10.93 26.91 -0.90
C GLU A 72 -11.41 26.38 -2.26
N ALA A 73 -10.96 25.18 -2.67
CA ALA A 73 -11.44 24.52 -3.87
C ALA A 73 -12.93 24.18 -3.75
N LYS A 74 -13.35 23.56 -2.64
CA LYS A 74 -14.74 23.18 -2.39
C LYS A 74 -15.67 24.39 -2.44
N ARG A 75 -15.26 25.52 -1.84
CA ARG A 75 -16.03 26.78 -1.86
C ARG A 75 -16.19 27.33 -3.28
N GLN A 76 -15.11 27.48 -4.03
CA GLN A 76 -15.15 28.02 -5.40
C GLN A 76 -15.97 27.13 -6.35
N LEU A 77 -15.90 25.80 -6.18
CA LEU A 77 -16.73 24.86 -6.94
C LEU A 77 -18.22 25.02 -6.63
N ALA A 78 -18.58 25.10 -5.34
CA ALA A 78 -19.96 25.30 -4.92
C ALA A 78 -20.52 26.64 -5.45
N GLU A 79 -19.74 27.72 -5.40
CA GLU A 79 -20.09 29.03 -5.98
C GLU A 79 -20.33 28.96 -7.49
N ALA A 80 -19.64 28.05 -8.20
CA ALA A 80 -19.81 27.81 -9.63
C ALA A 80 -20.86 26.73 -9.96
N GLY A 81 -21.52 26.12 -8.97
CA GLY A 81 -22.55 25.10 -9.16
C GLY A 81 -22.05 23.65 -9.26
N HIS A 82 -20.79 23.39 -8.91
CA HIS A 82 -20.19 22.05 -8.87
C HIS A 82 -20.15 21.48 -7.45
N ASP A 83 -20.28 20.16 -7.36
CA ASP A 83 -20.06 19.39 -6.12
C ASP A 83 -18.73 18.65 -6.21
N LEU A 84 -17.79 18.98 -5.33
CA LEU A 84 -16.46 18.37 -5.30
C LEU A 84 -16.52 16.83 -5.19
N ASN A 85 -17.50 16.29 -4.47
CA ASN A 85 -17.66 14.84 -4.34
C ASN A 85 -18.01 14.19 -5.68
N LYS A 86 -18.82 14.85 -6.51
CA LYS A 86 -19.15 14.37 -7.86
C LYS A 86 -17.99 14.53 -8.84
N VAL A 87 -17.24 15.62 -8.71
CA VAL A 87 -16.02 15.85 -9.49
C VAL A 87 -15.00 14.73 -9.23
N GLU A 88 -14.80 14.33 -7.97
CA GLU A 88 -13.91 13.23 -7.58
C GLU A 88 -14.33 11.86 -8.16
N GLU A 89 -15.60 11.66 -8.53
CA GLU A 89 -16.05 10.42 -9.20
C GLU A 89 -15.52 10.27 -10.63
N ASN A 90 -14.91 11.32 -11.21
CA ASN A 90 -14.20 11.22 -12.49
C ASN A 90 -12.76 10.70 -12.34
N GLU A 91 -12.24 10.56 -11.11
CA GLU A 91 -10.94 9.95 -10.86
C GLU A 91 -11.05 8.42 -10.86
N VAL A 92 -10.26 7.74 -11.69
CA VAL A 92 -10.09 6.29 -11.62
C VAL A 92 -9.11 5.97 -10.49
N GLU A 93 -9.54 5.13 -9.54
CA GLU A 93 -8.69 4.74 -8.41
C GLU A 93 -7.49 3.90 -8.90
N PRO A 94 -6.25 4.21 -8.47
CA PRO A 94 -5.10 3.39 -8.81
C PRO A 94 -5.21 1.96 -8.26
N SER A 95 -5.25 0.97 -9.17
CA SER A 95 -5.39 -0.46 -8.87
C SER A 95 -4.05 -1.06 -8.40
N LEU A 96 -3.50 -0.55 -7.31
CA LEU A 96 -2.16 -0.86 -6.81
C LEU A 96 -2.14 -1.70 -5.53
N GLY A 97 -3.30 -2.05 -4.99
CA GLY A 97 -3.39 -2.86 -3.78
C GLY A 97 -4.68 -3.66 -3.65
N ASN A 98 -4.75 -4.46 -2.59
CA ASN A 98 -5.87 -5.37 -2.31
C ASN A 98 -6.45 -5.10 -0.91
N GLY A 99 -5.62 -5.15 0.13
CA GLY A 99 -6.09 -5.31 1.50
C GLY A 99 -5.47 -4.36 2.51
N GLY A 100 -5.56 -4.79 3.78
CA GLY A 100 -5.04 -4.02 4.92
C GLY A 100 -3.53 -3.81 4.86
N LEU A 101 -2.77 -4.72 4.25
CA LEU A 101 -1.32 -4.58 4.07
C LEU A 101 -1.02 -3.40 3.12
N GLY A 102 -1.66 -3.35 1.95
CA GLY A 102 -1.52 -2.24 1.01
C GLY A 102 -2.05 -0.92 1.56
N ARG A 103 -3.16 -0.95 2.31
CA ARG A 103 -3.71 0.27 2.92
C ARG A 103 -2.84 0.81 4.04
N LEU A 104 -2.19 -0.06 4.81
CA LEU A 104 -1.22 0.33 5.82
C LEU A 104 0.02 0.96 5.17
N ALA A 105 0.56 0.34 4.12
CA ALA A 105 1.68 0.90 3.35
C ALA A 105 1.35 2.32 2.84
N ALA A 106 0.14 2.52 2.31
CA ALA A 106 -0.35 3.84 1.90
C ALA A 106 -0.47 4.84 3.07
N CYS A 107 -0.95 4.41 4.24
CA CYS A 107 -1.01 5.29 5.43
C CYS A 107 0.38 5.65 5.96
N PHE A 108 1.34 4.72 5.88
CA PHE A 108 2.71 4.93 6.31
C PHE A 108 3.44 5.94 5.42
N ILE A 109 3.38 5.82 4.10
CA ILE A 109 4.04 6.80 3.21
C ILE A 109 3.44 8.21 3.35
N ASP A 110 2.13 8.33 3.54
CA ASP A 110 1.47 9.62 3.85
C ASP A 110 1.96 10.20 5.19
N SER A 111 2.11 9.35 6.20
CA SER A 111 2.61 9.76 7.52
C SER A 111 4.09 10.12 7.48
N MET A 112 4.93 9.41 6.71
CA MET A 112 6.33 9.76 6.50
C MET A 112 6.46 11.15 5.87
N ALA A 113 5.67 11.46 4.84
CA ALA A 113 5.65 12.77 4.22
C ALA A 113 5.16 13.84 5.20
N THR A 114 4.09 13.56 5.95
CA THR A 114 3.52 14.45 6.98
C THR A 114 4.48 14.71 8.14
N LEU A 115 5.36 13.78 8.47
CA LEU A 115 6.40 13.96 9.49
C LEU A 115 7.70 14.56 8.93
N GLY A 116 7.78 14.80 7.61
CA GLY A 116 8.99 15.30 6.94
C GLY A 116 10.14 14.29 6.94
N LEU A 117 9.85 13.00 7.09
CA LEU A 117 10.85 11.94 7.09
C LEU A 117 11.29 11.62 5.65
N PRO A 118 12.61 11.54 5.37
CA PRO A 118 13.10 11.13 4.07
C PRO A 118 12.85 9.63 3.86
N GLY A 119 11.74 9.30 3.19
CA GLY A 119 11.38 7.91 2.92
C GLY A 119 10.43 7.75 1.75
N ASP A 120 10.69 6.75 0.91
CA ASP A 120 9.90 6.45 -0.28
C ASP A 120 9.27 5.04 -0.15
N GLY A 121 8.06 4.89 -0.68
CA GLY A 121 7.47 3.57 -0.93
C GLY A 121 8.05 2.96 -2.20
N VAL A 122 8.22 1.65 -2.26
CA VAL A 122 8.72 0.94 -3.45
C VAL A 122 7.86 -0.29 -3.72
N GLY A 123 7.30 -0.39 -4.93
CA GLY A 123 6.42 -1.48 -5.36
C GLY A 123 6.39 -1.64 -6.87
N LEU A 124 5.35 -2.31 -7.38
CA LEU A 124 5.12 -2.53 -8.81
C LEU A 124 3.96 -1.69 -9.34
N ASN A 125 4.06 -1.26 -10.59
CA ASN A 125 3.00 -0.55 -11.31
C ASN A 125 2.01 -1.56 -11.93
N TYR A 126 1.04 -2.05 -11.17
CA TYR A 126 0.08 -3.04 -11.69
C TYR A 126 -0.90 -2.41 -12.68
N HIS A 127 -1.08 -3.00 -13.85
CA HIS A 127 -1.99 -2.46 -14.87
C HIS A 127 -3.47 -2.70 -14.54
N PHE A 128 -3.79 -3.86 -13.94
CA PHE A 128 -5.16 -4.32 -13.69
C PHE A 128 -5.44 -4.65 -12.22
N GLY A 129 -4.53 -4.30 -11.30
CA GLY A 129 -4.65 -4.58 -9.88
C GLY A 129 -4.95 -6.04 -9.57
N LEU A 130 -5.86 -6.29 -8.62
CA LEU A 130 -6.31 -7.64 -8.28
C LEU A 130 -7.36 -8.13 -9.28
N PHE A 131 -8.52 -7.47 -9.30
CA PHE A 131 -9.59 -7.59 -10.29
C PHE A 131 -10.70 -6.59 -9.96
N HIS A 132 -11.48 -6.21 -10.97
CA HIS A 132 -12.73 -5.48 -10.80
C HIS A 132 -13.85 -6.46 -10.48
N GLN A 133 -14.51 -6.28 -9.34
CA GLN A 133 -15.57 -7.17 -8.87
C GLN A 133 -16.91 -6.82 -9.55
N LYS A 134 -17.60 -7.82 -10.08
CA LYS A 134 -18.98 -7.68 -10.56
C LYS A 134 -19.85 -8.82 -10.03
N PHE A 135 -21.14 -8.58 -9.87
CA PHE A 135 -22.10 -9.65 -9.56
C PHE A 135 -22.93 -9.99 -10.81
N VAL A 136 -22.96 -11.28 -11.16
CA VAL A 136 -23.83 -11.84 -12.21
C VAL A 136 -24.50 -13.08 -11.61
N ASP A 137 -25.83 -13.16 -11.70
CA ASP A 137 -26.61 -14.27 -11.14
C ASP A 137 -26.28 -14.58 -9.66
N ASN A 138 -26.19 -13.51 -8.86
CA ASN A 138 -25.83 -13.53 -7.43
C ASN A 138 -24.46 -14.16 -7.10
N GLN A 139 -23.56 -14.25 -8.09
CA GLN A 139 -22.21 -14.76 -7.93
C GLN A 139 -21.19 -13.70 -8.31
N GLN A 140 -20.05 -13.72 -7.62
CA GLN A 140 -18.91 -12.89 -7.96
C GLN A 140 -18.34 -13.32 -9.31
N THR A 141 -18.13 -12.36 -10.20
CA THR A 141 -17.29 -12.46 -11.39
C THR A 141 -16.15 -11.46 -11.29
N THR A 142 -15.12 -11.66 -12.11
CA THR A 142 -13.86 -10.90 -12.08
C THR A 142 -13.55 -10.35 -13.47
N MET A 143 -13.26 -9.07 -13.56
CA MET A 143 -12.85 -8.37 -14.78
C MET A 143 -11.49 -7.70 -14.53
N PRO A 144 -10.70 -7.35 -15.57
CA PRO A 144 -9.52 -6.52 -15.39
C PRO A 144 -9.87 -5.13 -14.80
N ASP A 145 -9.08 -4.62 -13.85
CA ASP A 145 -9.32 -3.32 -13.17
C ASP A 145 -8.35 -2.24 -13.66
N GLY A 146 -8.50 -1.84 -14.94
CA GLY A 146 -7.59 -0.90 -15.60
C GLY A 146 -7.70 0.53 -15.09
N TRP A 147 -6.56 1.20 -14.88
CA TRP A 147 -6.52 2.58 -14.35
C TRP A 147 -5.48 3.53 -14.98
N LEU A 148 -4.60 3.02 -15.85
CA LEU A 148 -3.41 3.74 -16.35
C LEU A 148 -3.64 4.76 -17.49
N ASP A 149 -4.85 5.31 -17.63
CA ASP A 149 -5.13 6.22 -18.75
C ASP A 149 -4.30 7.52 -18.65
N ARG A 150 -3.75 7.95 -19.79
CA ARG A 150 -2.45 8.68 -19.95
C ARG A 150 -2.29 10.05 -19.28
N GLU A 151 -3.33 10.62 -18.68
CA GLU A 151 -3.29 11.90 -17.94
C GLU A 151 -3.45 11.65 -16.44
N GLY A 152 -2.53 10.83 -15.90
CA GLY A 152 -2.58 10.30 -14.53
C GLY A 152 -1.60 10.96 -13.55
N TRP A 153 -1.65 10.51 -12.30
CA TRP A 153 -0.71 10.92 -11.23
C TRP A 153 0.71 10.35 -11.40
N LEU A 154 0.89 9.45 -12.37
CA LEU A 154 2.17 8.81 -12.65
C LEU A 154 3.10 9.73 -13.43
N ARG A 155 4.33 9.87 -12.94
CA ARG A 155 5.42 10.55 -13.62
C ARG A 155 6.56 9.59 -13.94
N ASP A 156 6.93 9.54 -15.22
CA ASP A 156 8.13 8.83 -15.67
C ASP A 156 9.39 9.50 -15.11
N GLU A 157 10.21 8.72 -14.41
CA GLU A 157 11.46 9.18 -13.80
C GLU A 157 12.67 9.06 -14.74
N ASN A 158 12.45 8.68 -16.01
CA ASN A 158 13.46 8.43 -17.03
C ASN A 158 14.60 7.54 -16.52
N THR A 159 14.24 6.55 -15.69
CA THR A 159 15.16 5.60 -15.08
C THR A 159 14.69 4.19 -15.40
N SER A 160 15.61 3.39 -15.92
CA SER A 160 15.42 1.97 -16.18
C SER A 160 16.53 1.16 -15.55
N PHE A 161 16.24 -0.10 -15.30
CA PHE A 161 17.20 -1.10 -14.86
C PHE A 161 17.01 -2.38 -15.66
N THR A 162 18.10 -3.13 -15.82
CA THR A 162 18.01 -4.48 -16.35
C THR A 162 17.87 -5.45 -15.19
N VAL A 163 16.89 -6.35 -15.26
CA VAL A 163 16.72 -7.44 -14.30
C VAL A 163 17.07 -8.75 -15.00
N GLU A 164 18.11 -9.40 -14.51
CA GLU A 164 18.63 -10.66 -15.03
C GLU A 164 17.97 -11.84 -14.29
N PHE A 165 17.16 -12.62 -15.02
CA PHE A 165 16.67 -13.92 -14.56
C PHE A 165 17.58 -15.05 -15.06
N GLY A 166 17.35 -16.28 -14.61
CA GLY A 166 18.20 -17.43 -14.93
C GLY A 166 18.36 -17.72 -16.43
N SER A 167 17.33 -17.47 -17.24
CA SER A 167 17.33 -17.79 -18.68
C SER A 167 17.09 -16.59 -19.61
N PHE A 168 16.76 -15.41 -19.08
CA PHE A 168 16.53 -14.20 -19.85
C PHE A 168 16.66 -12.96 -18.97
N SER A 169 16.73 -11.79 -19.60
CA SER A 169 16.61 -10.51 -18.92
C SER A 169 15.44 -9.70 -19.45
N VAL A 170 15.00 -8.74 -18.63
CA VAL A 170 13.98 -7.74 -18.96
C VAL A 170 14.46 -6.36 -18.56
N THR A 171 13.91 -5.33 -19.18
CA THR A 171 14.12 -3.94 -18.80
C THR A 171 12.92 -3.45 -17.99
N SER A 172 13.18 -2.81 -16.87
CA SER A 172 12.17 -2.09 -16.10
C SER A 172 12.11 -0.61 -16.46
N LYS A 173 10.97 0.02 -16.16
CA LYS A 173 10.82 1.47 -16.10
C LYS A 173 10.38 1.90 -14.72
N LEU A 174 10.90 3.02 -14.25
CA LEU A 174 10.53 3.58 -12.97
C LEU A 174 9.55 4.74 -13.15
N PHE A 175 8.36 4.56 -12.59
CA PHE A 175 7.38 5.63 -12.42
C PHE A 175 7.34 6.09 -10.96
N SER A 176 6.80 7.29 -10.76
CA SER A 176 6.59 7.87 -9.45
C SER A 176 5.21 8.48 -9.30
N ILE A 177 4.66 8.38 -8.10
CA ILE A 177 3.55 9.21 -7.63
C ILE A 177 4.11 10.07 -6.50
N ASP A 178 3.84 11.38 -6.55
CA ASP A 178 4.19 12.28 -5.46
C ASP A 178 3.35 11.99 -4.21
N VAL A 179 4.01 11.88 -3.06
CA VAL A 179 3.37 11.66 -1.77
C VAL A 179 3.51 12.94 -0.96
N LEU A 180 2.42 13.69 -0.88
CA LEU A 180 2.35 14.97 -0.18
C LEU A 180 2.16 14.74 1.32
N GLY A 181 2.80 15.57 2.14
CA GLY A 181 2.57 15.60 3.58
C GLY A 181 1.64 16.75 3.96
N TYR A 182 0.81 16.56 4.99
CA TYR A 182 -0.15 17.59 5.42
C TYR A 182 0.54 18.91 5.76
N GLU A 183 0.28 19.94 4.94
CA GLU A 183 0.83 21.29 5.01
C GLU A 183 2.38 21.30 5.09
N ARG A 184 3.03 20.41 4.34
CA ARG A 184 4.49 20.33 4.31
C ARG A 184 5.10 21.02 3.09
N PRO A 185 6.25 21.71 3.26
CA PRO A 185 6.96 22.35 2.16
C PRO A 185 7.78 21.37 1.31
N LYS A 186 7.70 20.06 1.60
CA LYS A 186 8.46 19.00 0.94
C LYS A 186 7.58 17.77 0.74
N LYS A 187 7.95 16.93 -0.22
CA LYS A 187 7.22 15.71 -0.57
C LYS A 187 8.13 14.47 -0.56
N ASN A 188 7.50 13.30 -0.53
CA ASN A 188 8.14 12.00 -0.79
C ASN A 188 7.61 11.42 -2.10
N ARG A 189 8.02 10.19 -2.43
CA ARG A 189 7.54 9.48 -3.62
C ARG A 189 7.09 8.06 -3.28
N LEU A 190 6.09 7.58 -4.00
CA LEU A 190 5.85 6.17 -4.22
C LEU A 190 6.51 5.78 -5.55
N ARG A 191 7.45 4.85 -5.50
CA ARG A 191 8.29 4.38 -6.60
C ARG A 191 7.71 3.08 -7.13
N LEU A 192 7.23 3.09 -8.37
CA LEU A 192 6.53 1.96 -8.99
C LEU A 192 7.33 1.47 -10.19
N PHE A 193 7.83 0.25 -10.10
CA PHE A 193 8.52 -0.39 -11.21
C PHE A 193 7.55 -1.07 -12.14
N ASP A 194 7.75 -0.85 -13.42
CA ASP A 194 6.96 -1.44 -14.49
C ASP A 194 7.84 -2.22 -15.46
N LEU A 195 7.28 -3.20 -16.14
CA LEU A 195 7.95 -3.95 -17.19
C LEU A 195 7.89 -3.15 -18.49
N GLU A 196 9.04 -2.84 -19.10
CA GLU A 196 9.07 -2.03 -20.33
C GLU A 196 8.31 -2.68 -21.50
N SER A 197 8.36 -4.01 -21.58
CA SER A 197 7.75 -4.82 -22.62
C SER A 197 6.38 -5.41 -22.23
N ILE A 198 5.71 -4.82 -21.24
CA ILE A 198 4.36 -5.20 -20.82
C ILE A 198 3.39 -5.23 -22.02
N ASP A 199 2.52 -6.24 -22.07
CA ASP A 199 1.55 -6.43 -23.16
C ASP A 199 0.15 -6.70 -22.60
N ASP A 200 -0.62 -5.63 -22.45
CA ASP A 200 -2.00 -5.67 -21.95
C ASP A 200 -2.93 -6.51 -22.85
N SER A 201 -2.57 -6.72 -24.12
CA SER A 201 -3.38 -7.52 -25.06
C SER A 201 -3.41 -9.02 -24.72
N LEU A 202 -2.54 -9.47 -23.80
CA LEU A 202 -2.59 -10.82 -23.23
C LEU A 202 -3.83 -11.05 -22.36
N VAL A 203 -4.49 -9.98 -21.91
CA VAL A 203 -5.64 -10.02 -20.99
C VAL A 203 -6.92 -9.77 -21.79
N PRO A 204 -7.86 -10.74 -21.83
CA PRO A 204 -9.17 -10.51 -22.44
C PRO A 204 -10.00 -9.53 -21.63
N ASP A 205 -10.79 -8.67 -22.30
CA ASP A 205 -11.63 -7.66 -21.63
C ASP A 205 -12.59 -8.25 -20.58
N ASN A 206 -13.02 -9.51 -20.76
CA ASN A 206 -14.03 -10.18 -19.95
C ASN A 206 -13.49 -11.25 -18.99
N SER A 207 -12.18 -11.31 -18.77
CA SER A 207 -11.55 -12.33 -17.95
C SER A 207 -10.22 -11.84 -17.36
N ILE A 208 -9.85 -12.38 -16.20
CA ILE A 208 -8.51 -12.19 -15.64
C ILE A 208 -7.55 -13.35 -15.99
N GLY A 209 -8.00 -14.28 -16.84
CA GLY A 209 -7.17 -15.39 -17.32
C GLY A 209 -6.22 -14.94 -18.43
N PHE A 210 -4.93 -15.15 -18.25
CA PHE A 210 -3.87 -14.86 -19.21
C PHE A 210 -2.79 -15.94 -19.17
N ASP A 211 -1.92 -15.96 -20.19
CA ASP A 211 -0.78 -16.88 -20.21
C ASP A 211 0.29 -16.45 -19.20
N LYS A 212 0.40 -17.23 -18.11
CA LYS A 212 1.35 -16.98 -17.02
C LYS A 212 2.81 -17.21 -17.45
N THR A 213 3.07 -17.86 -18.58
CA THR A 213 4.43 -18.19 -19.07
C THR A 213 5.06 -17.10 -19.94
N GLU A 214 4.29 -16.12 -20.42
CA GLU A 214 4.78 -14.95 -21.16
C GLU A 214 5.45 -13.91 -20.22
N LEU A 215 6.44 -14.35 -19.43
CA LEU A 215 7.11 -13.57 -18.38
C LEU A 215 7.77 -12.28 -18.88
N LYS A 216 8.12 -12.20 -20.16
CA LYS A 216 8.66 -10.96 -20.76
C LYS A 216 7.58 -9.91 -21.04
N LYS A 217 6.33 -10.22 -20.79
CA LYS A 217 5.18 -9.38 -21.15
C LYS A 217 4.11 -9.27 -20.07
N ASN A 218 4.21 -10.01 -18.96
CA ASN A 218 3.09 -10.15 -18.02
C ASN A 218 3.39 -9.79 -16.55
N LEU A 219 4.65 -9.47 -16.18
CA LEU A 219 5.06 -9.37 -14.77
C LEU A 219 4.25 -8.32 -13.98
N THR A 220 3.85 -7.23 -14.61
CA THR A 220 3.16 -6.12 -13.96
C THR A 220 1.69 -6.01 -14.37
N LEU A 221 1.10 -7.05 -14.97
CA LEU A 221 -0.33 -7.03 -15.33
C LEU A 221 -1.23 -7.06 -14.09
N PHE A 222 -1.05 -8.08 -13.24
CA PHE A 222 -1.92 -8.33 -12.08
C PHE A 222 -1.14 -8.41 -10.78
N LEU A 223 -1.74 -7.85 -9.73
CA LEU A 223 -1.39 -8.06 -8.34
C LEU A 223 -1.94 -9.41 -7.89
N TYR A 224 -1.11 -10.21 -7.21
CA TYR A 224 -1.49 -11.53 -6.69
C TYR A 224 -2.14 -12.45 -7.75
N PRO A 225 -1.48 -12.70 -8.91
CA PRO A 225 -2.06 -13.58 -9.93
C PRO A 225 -2.27 -14.99 -9.36
N ASP A 226 -3.30 -15.67 -9.89
CA ASP A 226 -3.68 -17.02 -9.48
C ASP A 226 -2.49 -17.98 -9.49
N ASP A 227 -2.23 -18.57 -8.31
CA ASP A 227 -1.10 -19.42 -7.96
C ASP A 227 -1.53 -20.87 -7.61
N SER A 228 -2.70 -21.28 -8.12
CA SER A 228 -3.20 -22.65 -7.99
C SER A 228 -2.41 -23.68 -8.81
N ASP A 229 -1.57 -23.23 -9.75
CA ASP A 229 -0.67 -24.07 -10.56
C ASP A 229 0.81 -23.62 -10.46
N ARG A 230 1.72 -24.47 -10.96
CA ARG A 230 3.18 -24.22 -10.93
C ARG A 230 3.55 -22.91 -11.63
N ASN A 231 2.91 -22.61 -12.76
CA ASN A 231 3.25 -21.42 -13.55
C ASN A 231 2.84 -20.13 -12.82
N GLY A 232 1.70 -20.13 -12.14
CA GLY A 232 1.25 -19.02 -11.30
C GLY A 232 2.16 -18.82 -10.09
N GLN A 233 2.53 -19.91 -9.42
CA GLN A 233 3.50 -19.86 -8.33
C GLN A 233 4.84 -19.27 -8.78
N LEU A 234 5.40 -19.75 -9.91
CA LEU A 234 6.62 -19.19 -10.48
C LEU A 234 6.45 -17.71 -10.84
N LEU A 235 5.34 -17.33 -11.46
CA LEU A 235 5.05 -15.93 -11.77
C LEU A 235 5.12 -15.05 -10.51
N ARG A 236 4.62 -15.49 -9.35
CA ARG A 236 4.78 -14.75 -8.09
C ARG A 236 6.25 -14.55 -7.72
N VAL A 237 7.08 -15.58 -7.85
CA VAL A 237 8.52 -15.50 -7.56
C VAL A 237 9.22 -14.54 -8.53
N TYR A 238 8.90 -14.61 -9.83
CA TYR A 238 9.39 -13.67 -10.84
C TYR A 238 8.98 -12.23 -10.50
N GLN A 239 7.72 -11.98 -10.11
CA GLN A 239 7.24 -10.66 -9.69
C GLN A 239 8.00 -10.12 -8.48
N GLN A 240 8.17 -10.95 -7.44
CA GLN A 240 8.90 -10.57 -6.24
C GLN A 240 10.36 -10.25 -6.55
N TYR A 241 11.04 -11.09 -7.34
CA TYR A 241 12.43 -10.84 -7.70
C TYR A 241 12.58 -9.62 -8.62
N PHE A 242 11.66 -9.42 -9.57
CA PHE A 242 11.60 -8.21 -10.38
C PHE A 242 11.48 -6.95 -9.51
N MET A 243 10.57 -6.96 -8.53
CA MET A 243 10.42 -5.85 -7.57
C MET A 243 11.71 -5.61 -6.78
N VAL A 244 12.30 -6.66 -6.19
CA VAL A 244 13.44 -6.49 -5.27
C VAL A 244 14.75 -6.16 -5.99
N SER A 245 14.99 -6.67 -7.20
CA SER A 245 16.19 -6.31 -7.98
C SER A 245 16.16 -4.85 -8.39
N ASN A 246 15.01 -4.38 -8.87
CA ASN A 246 14.80 -2.97 -9.16
C ASN A 246 14.97 -2.09 -7.91
N ALA A 247 14.38 -2.50 -6.78
CA ALA A 247 14.53 -1.77 -5.52
C ALA A 247 15.99 -1.70 -5.05
N ALA A 248 16.72 -2.83 -5.07
CA ALA A 248 18.12 -2.88 -4.65
C ALA A 248 19.03 -2.02 -5.54
N GLN A 249 18.87 -2.12 -6.87
CA GLN A 249 19.61 -1.29 -7.84
C GLN A 249 19.32 0.21 -7.64
N LEU A 250 18.06 0.58 -7.40
CA LEU A 250 17.69 1.96 -7.08
C LEU A 250 18.34 2.46 -5.79
N ILE A 251 18.31 1.66 -4.72
CA ILE A 251 18.89 2.01 -3.42
C ILE A 251 20.38 2.25 -3.55
N VAL A 252 21.11 1.35 -4.22
CA VAL A 252 22.55 1.45 -4.46
C VAL A 252 22.87 2.70 -5.31
N LYS A 253 22.16 2.89 -6.44
CA LYS A 253 22.33 4.06 -7.32
C LYS A 253 22.11 5.39 -6.57
N GLU A 254 21.03 5.48 -5.79
CA GLU A 254 20.71 6.69 -5.05
C GLU A 254 21.65 6.91 -3.85
N ALA A 255 22.16 5.86 -3.21
CA ALA A 255 23.16 5.99 -2.15
C ALA A 255 24.49 6.52 -2.71
N ILE A 256 24.98 5.95 -3.82
CA ILE A 256 26.21 6.41 -4.50
C ILE A 256 26.09 7.86 -4.94
N SER A 257 24.94 8.29 -5.46
CA SER A 257 24.73 9.69 -5.86
C SER A 257 24.76 10.67 -4.68
N ARG A 258 24.58 10.18 -3.45
CA ARG A 258 24.77 10.93 -2.18
C ARG A 258 26.18 10.80 -1.60
N GLY A 259 27.11 10.15 -2.29
CA GLY A 259 28.51 9.98 -1.87
C GLY A 259 28.77 8.75 -1.00
N CYS A 260 27.84 7.79 -0.93
CA CYS A 260 28.05 6.50 -0.27
C CYS A 260 29.17 5.71 -0.96
N ASN A 261 30.06 5.09 -0.19
CA ASN A 261 31.11 4.20 -0.71
C ASN A 261 30.71 2.72 -0.67
N LEU A 262 29.45 2.44 -0.34
CA LEU A 262 28.82 1.13 -0.18
C LEU A 262 29.25 0.34 1.07
N HIS A 263 30.47 0.52 1.58
CA HIS A 263 30.85 0.00 2.89
C HIS A 263 30.03 0.66 4.03
N ASP A 264 29.66 1.93 3.84
CA ASP A 264 28.81 2.69 4.75
C ASP A 264 27.33 2.76 4.30
N LEU A 265 26.86 1.83 3.47
CA LEU A 265 25.50 1.87 2.90
C LEU A 265 24.38 1.96 3.94
N ALA A 266 24.56 1.33 5.10
CA ALA A 266 23.60 1.39 6.21
C ALA A 266 23.44 2.80 6.82
N GLU A 267 24.38 3.71 6.57
CA GLU A 267 24.29 5.13 6.95
C GLU A 267 23.47 5.96 5.94
N TYR A 268 23.25 5.43 4.74
CA TYR A 268 22.55 6.10 3.64
C TYR A 268 21.17 5.53 3.34
N ALA A 269 20.91 4.29 3.74
CA ALA A 269 19.66 3.61 3.48
C ALA A 269 19.23 2.73 4.67
N VAL A 270 17.92 2.65 4.88
CA VAL A 270 17.26 1.63 5.71
C VAL A 270 16.10 1.07 4.91
N ILE A 271 15.90 -0.24 4.97
CA ILE A 271 14.91 -0.96 4.19
C ILE A 271 13.93 -1.59 5.16
N GLN A 272 12.64 -1.26 5.00
CA GLN A 272 11.57 -2.00 5.64
C GLN A 272 10.96 -2.94 4.61
N ILE A 273 11.01 -4.25 4.87
CA ILE A 273 10.28 -5.23 4.08
C ILE A 273 8.92 -5.50 4.74
N ASN A 274 7.86 -5.29 3.95
CA ASN A 274 6.48 -5.42 4.37
C ASN A 274 5.97 -6.84 4.07
N ASP A 275 5.91 -7.67 5.12
CA ASP A 275 5.70 -9.12 4.99
C ASP A 275 6.87 -9.82 4.25
N THR A 276 6.70 -11.08 3.83
CA THR A 276 7.76 -11.90 3.23
C THR A 276 8.04 -11.61 1.76
N HIS A 277 7.10 -11.00 1.02
CA HIS A 277 7.21 -10.74 -0.41
C HIS A 277 8.55 -10.11 -0.86
N PRO A 278 9.12 -9.12 -0.14
CA PRO A 278 10.35 -8.45 -0.57
C PRO A 278 11.62 -9.06 0.05
N THR A 279 11.55 -10.22 0.70
CA THR A 279 12.69 -10.82 1.42
C THR A 279 13.91 -11.04 0.52
N MET A 280 13.71 -11.33 -0.78
CA MET A 280 14.79 -11.49 -1.74
C MET A 280 15.66 -10.24 -1.95
N VAL A 281 15.27 -9.07 -1.41
CA VAL A 281 16.15 -7.88 -1.38
C VAL A 281 17.44 -8.14 -0.60
N ILE A 282 17.41 -9.04 0.41
CA ILE A 282 18.58 -9.42 1.21
C ILE A 282 19.64 -10.08 0.32
N PRO A 283 19.38 -11.24 -0.31
CA PRO A 283 20.38 -11.88 -1.17
C PRO A 283 20.71 -11.06 -2.42
N GLU A 284 19.80 -10.24 -2.93
CA GLU A 284 20.08 -9.40 -4.10
C GLU A 284 21.03 -8.23 -3.78
N LEU A 285 20.89 -7.58 -2.63
CA LEU A 285 21.88 -6.58 -2.20
C LEU A 285 23.25 -7.23 -1.97
N ILE A 286 23.30 -8.41 -1.36
CA ILE A 286 24.54 -9.16 -1.21
C ILE A 286 25.15 -9.45 -2.60
N ARG A 287 24.34 -9.86 -3.58
CA ARG A 287 24.79 -10.11 -4.95
C ARG A 287 25.40 -8.84 -5.57
N ILE A 288 24.69 -7.71 -5.52
CA ILE A 288 25.17 -6.44 -6.09
C ILE A 288 26.48 -6.01 -5.42
N LEU A 289 26.54 -6.03 -4.08
CA LEU A 289 27.74 -5.61 -3.35
C LEU A 289 28.95 -6.50 -3.66
N THR A 290 28.74 -7.81 -3.80
CA THR A 290 29.83 -8.78 -4.01
C THR A 290 30.26 -8.88 -5.48
N GLU A 291 29.31 -9.01 -6.42
CA GLU A 291 29.61 -9.25 -7.84
C GLU A 291 29.88 -7.97 -8.63
N GLU A 292 29.29 -6.83 -8.24
CA GLU A 292 29.38 -5.57 -9.01
C GLU A 292 30.30 -4.53 -8.35
N HIS A 293 30.59 -4.68 -7.05
CA HIS A 293 31.36 -3.72 -6.26
C HIS A 293 32.53 -4.34 -5.46
N ASP A 294 32.85 -5.61 -5.70
CA ASP A 294 33.99 -6.32 -5.10
C ASP A 294 34.05 -6.28 -3.56
N ILE A 295 32.91 -6.14 -2.88
CA ILE A 295 32.82 -6.22 -1.41
C ILE A 295 32.88 -7.69 -0.98
N ALA A 296 33.64 -8.00 0.06
CA ALA A 296 33.74 -9.37 0.58
C ALA A 296 32.37 -9.88 1.06
N PHE A 297 32.08 -11.17 0.86
CA PHE A 297 30.77 -11.75 1.17
C PHE A 297 30.33 -11.50 2.63
N ASP A 298 31.22 -11.75 3.60
CA ASP A 298 30.92 -11.55 5.03
C ASP A 298 30.64 -10.07 5.35
N GLU A 299 31.34 -9.15 4.69
CA GLU A 299 31.10 -7.72 4.82
C GLU A 299 29.76 -7.31 4.22
N ALA A 300 29.44 -7.79 3.01
CA ALA A 300 28.15 -7.54 2.36
C ALA A 300 26.97 -8.04 3.21
N VAL A 301 27.10 -9.23 3.80
CA VAL A 301 26.13 -9.79 4.75
C VAL A 301 25.97 -8.88 5.97
N SER A 302 27.07 -8.40 6.55
CA SER A 302 27.04 -7.50 7.71
C SER A 302 26.35 -6.17 7.38
N ILE A 303 26.67 -5.56 6.23
CA ILE A 303 26.05 -4.32 5.75
C ILE A 303 24.55 -4.52 5.62
N VAL A 304 24.11 -5.54 4.87
CA VAL A 304 22.68 -5.80 4.61
C VAL A 304 21.93 -6.10 5.91
N ARG A 305 22.51 -6.93 6.79
CA ARG A 305 21.92 -7.25 8.10
C ARG A 305 21.69 -6.00 8.95
N SER A 306 22.56 -5.00 8.86
CA SER A 306 22.45 -3.75 9.64
C SER A 306 21.44 -2.72 9.09
N MET A 307 20.89 -2.94 7.89
CA MET A 307 20.00 -1.98 7.24
C MET A 307 18.62 -2.51 6.87
N VAL A 308 18.37 -3.82 6.94
CA VAL A 308 17.07 -4.44 6.63
C VAL A 308 16.26 -4.74 7.90
N ALA A 309 15.00 -4.31 7.93
CA ALA A 309 14.03 -4.60 8.99
C ALA A 309 12.77 -5.26 8.41
N TYR A 310 12.18 -6.18 9.17
CA TYR A 310 11.06 -7.03 8.76
C TYR A 310 9.81 -6.78 9.62
N THR A 311 8.68 -6.51 8.96
CA THR A 311 7.36 -6.52 9.62
C THR A 311 6.62 -7.82 9.28
N ASN A 312 6.20 -8.55 10.31
CA ASN A 312 5.31 -9.69 10.14
C ASN A 312 3.83 -9.26 10.33
N HIS A 313 2.99 -9.57 9.34
CA HIS A 313 1.54 -9.34 9.35
C HIS A 313 0.71 -10.62 9.54
N THR A 314 1.36 -11.77 9.60
CA THR A 314 0.74 -13.09 9.64
C THR A 314 0.93 -13.72 11.01
N ILE A 315 -0.16 -14.17 11.64
CA ILE A 315 -0.06 -14.84 12.95
C ILE A 315 0.57 -16.22 12.79
N LEU A 316 -0.09 -17.07 12.00
CA LEU A 316 0.22 -18.49 11.88
C LEU A 316 1.53 -18.71 11.12
N ALA A 317 2.54 -19.28 11.77
CA ALA A 317 3.85 -19.53 11.15
C ALA A 317 3.74 -20.49 9.95
N GLU A 318 2.76 -21.39 9.93
CA GLU A 318 2.53 -22.28 8.80
C GLU A 318 2.12 -21.54 7.52
N ALA A 319 1.47 -20.38 7.65
CA ALA A 319 1.00 -19.54 6.56
C ALA A 319 2.07 -18.58 6.03
N LEU A 320 3.25 -18.55 6.66
CA LEU A 320 4.40 -17.79 6.15
C LEU A 320 4.91 -18.41 4.85
N GLU A 321 5.30 -17.54 3.94
CA GLU A 321 5.69 -17.89 2.58
C GLU A 321 6.91 -18.82 2.52
N LYS A 322 6.76 -19.88 1.71
CA LYS A 322 7.78 -20.90 1.48
C LYS A 322 7.86 -21.19 -0.02
N TRP A 323 9.05 -21.08 -0.59
CA TRP A 323 9.27 -21.39 -1.99
C TRP A 323 10.09 -22.66 -2.15
N PRO A 324 9.73 -23.59 -3.05
CA PRO A 324 10.64 -24.65 -3.46
C PRO A 324 11.97 -24.03 -3.92
N LEU A 325 13.10 -24.56 -3.45
CA LEU A 325 14.42 -24.04 -3.83
C LEU A 325 14.63 -24.09 -5.34
N GLU A 326 14.07 -25.11 -6.00
CA GLU A 326 14.04 -25.25 -7.45
C GLU A 326 13.42 -24.04 -8.17
N PHE A 327 12.41 -23.38 -7.59
CA PHE A 327 11.81 -22.19 -8.20
C PHE A 327 12.77 -21.01 -8.15
N LEU A 328 13.48 -20.83 -7.02
CA LEU A 328 14.50 -19.79 -6.93
C LEU A 328 15.68 -20.07 -7.86
N GLU A 329 16.06 -21.34 -8.05
CA GLU A 329 17.09 -21.74 -9.01
C GLU A 329 16.66 -21.45 -10.45
N GLU A 330 15.38 -21.64 -10.78
CA GLU A 330 14.84 -21.30 -12.10
C GLU A 330 14.78 -19.78 -12.33
N VAL A 331 14.26 -19.03 -11.34
CA VAL A 331 14.11 -17.57 -11.43
C VAL A 331 15.47 -16.87 -11.42
N SER A 332 16.35 -17.22 -10.49
CA SER A 332 17.69 -16.64 -10.38
C SER A 332 18.66 -17.61 -9.67
N PRO A 333 19.45 -18.39 -10.45
CA PRO A 333 20.46 -19.30 -9.91
C PRO A 333 21.45 -18.61 -8.97
N LYS A 334 21.78 -17.33 -9.24
CA LYS A 334 22.68 -16.52 -8.41
C LYS A 334 22.08 -16.25 -7.02
N ILE A 335 20.81 -15.87 -6.97
CA ILE A 335 20.09 -15.64 -5.70
C ILE A 335 19.95 -16.94 -4.92
N ALA A 336 19.58 -18.05 -5.60
CA ALA A 336 19.53 -19.35 -4.96
C ALA A 336 20.89 -19.77 -4.38
N ALA A 337 22.00 -19.50 -5.08
CA ALA A 337 23.35 -19.77 -4.59
C ALA A 337 23.72 -18.94 -3.35
N ILE A 338 23.34 -17.66 -3.30
CA ILE A 338 23.53 -16.82 -2.12
C ILE A 338 22.69 -17.34 -0.96
N ILE A 339 21.40 -17.68 -1.18
CA ILE A 339 20.53 -18.23 -0.13
C ILE A 339 21.10 -19.53 0.44
N LYS A 340 21.67 -20.42 -0.39
CA LYS A 340 22.36 -21.63 0.09
C LYS A 340 23.55 -21.30 1.01
N LYS A 341 24.38 -20.33 0.63
CA LYS A 341 25.49 -19.87 1.49
C LYS A 341 25.00 -19.27 2.80
N LEU A 342 23.90 -18.52 2.76
CA LEU A 342 23.28 -17.95 3.96
C LEU A 342 22.70 -19.05 4.87
N ASP A 343 22.10 -20.11 4.30
CA ASP A 343 21.66 -21.29 5.06
C ASP A 343 22.84 -22.06 5.65
N GLU A 344 23.95 -22.22 4.92
CA GLU A 344 25.19 -22.84 5.43
C GLU A 344 25.75 -22.07 6.64
N LEU A 345 25.79 -20.73 6.58
CA LEU A 345 26.19 -19.89 7.70
C LEU A 345 25.23 -20.05 8.90
N THR A 346 23.91 -20.03 8.65
CA THR A 346 22.90 -20.23 9.70
C THR A 346 23.06 -21.60 10.37
N ARG A 347 23.29 -22.67 9.61
CA ARG A 347 23.52 -24.03 10.13
C ARG A 347 24.82 -24.17 10.93
N ALA A 348 25.84 -23.41 10.56
CA ALA A 348 27.09 -23.39 11.30
C ALA A 348 26.96 -22.65 12.65
N GLU A 349 26.01 -21.72 12.75
CA GLU A 349 25.74 -20.92 13.96
C GLU A 349 24.70 -21.56 14.88
N PHE A 350 23.67 -22.23 14.31
CA PHE A 350 22.53 -22.76 15.06
C PHE A 350 22.24 -24.23 14.72
N ASP A 351 22.19 -25.08 15.75
CA ASP A 351 21.86 -26.50 15.62
C ASP A 351 20.34 -26.79 15.50
N ASP A 352 19.48 -25.84 15.91
CA ASP A 352 18.03 -26.04 15.92
C ASP A 352 17.48 -26.13 14.49
N PRO A 353 16.87 -27.25 14.06
CA PRO A 353 16.28 -27.37 12.72
C PRO A 353 15.11 -26.41 12.49
N ALA A 354 14.44 -25.92 13.53
CA ALA A 354 13.27 -25.06 13.41
C ALA A 354 13.61 -23.65 12.89
N VAL A 355 14.87 -23.21 13.03
CA VAL A 355 15.30 -21.86 12.61
C VAL A 355 16.02 -21.84 11.26
N GLN A 356 16.26 -22.99 10.65
CA GLN A 356 17.00 -23.06 9.38
C GLN A 356 16.25 -22.39 8.23
N ILE A 357 16.98 -21.90 7.23
CA ILE A 357 16.37 -21.16 6.11
C ILE A 357 15.81 -22.11 5.07
N ILE A 358 16.50 -23.21 4.81
CA ILE A 358 16.09 -24.25 3.86
C ILE A 358 15.63 -25.48 4.64
N ILE A 359 14.35 -25.82 4.58
CA ILE A 359 13.78 -26.98 5.26
C ILE A 359 13.00 -27.81 4.22
N ASP A 360 13.30 -29.11 4.15
CA ASP A 360 12.66 -30.05 3.20
C ASP A 360 12.64 -29.53 1.75
N GLY A 361 13.76 -28.94 1.30
CA GLY A 361 13.92 -28.40 -0.05
C GLY A 361 13.16 -27.10 -0.33
N LYS A 362 12.58 -26.46 0.70
CA LYS A 362 11.89 -25.17 0.61
C LYS A 362 12.63 -24.08 1.37
N VAL A 363 12.68 -22.90 0.78
CA VAL A 363 13.22 -21.70 1.41
C VAL A 363 12.09 -21.02 2.19
N HIS A 364 12.30 -20.87 3.50
CA HIS A 364 11.40 -20.16 4.40
C HIS A 364 11.76 -18.68 4.40
N MET A 365 10.99 -17.86 3.69
CA MET A 365 11.33 -16.45 3.46
C MET A 365 11.36 -15.65 4.77
N ALA A 366 10.42 -15.93 5.69
CA ALA A 366 10.44 -15.30 7.01
C ALA A 366 11.71 -15.64 7.83
N HIS A 367 12.23 -16.87 7.72
CA HIS A 367 13.43 -17.28 8.45
C HIS A 367 14.65 -16.51 7.91
N LEU A 368 14.76 -16.37 6.59
CA LEU A 368 15.78 -15.56 5.93
C LEU A 368 15.72 -14.10 6.39
N ALA A 369 14.52 -13.51 6.45
CA ALA A 369 14.30 -12.15 6.93
C ALA A 369 14.70 -11.97 8.41
N ILE A 370 14.41 -12.94 9.27
CA ILE A 370 14.72 -12.85 10.71
C ILE A 370 16.23 -12.98 10.98
N HIS A 371 16.93 -13.91 10.32
CA HIS A 371 18.38 -14.06 10.49
C HIS A 371 19.14 -12.84 9.99
N TYR A 372 18.79 -12.35 8.81
CA TYR A 372 19.54 -11.32 8.08
C TYR A 372 18.87 -9.94 8.06
N GLY A 373 17.92 -9.71 8.97
CA GLY A 373 17.45 -8.39 9.36
C GLY A 373 17.87 -8.00 10.78
N TYR A 374 17.88 -6.70 11.10
CA TYR A 374 18.22 -6.20 12.44
C TYR A 374 17.02 -5.95 13.35
N SER A 375 15.80 -5.83 12.79
CA SER A 375 14.58 -5.53 13.55
C SER A 375 13.40 -6.31 13.00
N ILE A 376 12.67 -6.99 13.87
CA ILE A 376 11.51 -7.84 13.56
C ILE A 376 10.35 -7.26 14.37
N ASN A 377 9.28 -6.80 13.72
CA ASN A 377 8.15 -6.26 14.44
C ASN A 377 6.80 -6.89 14.07
N GLY A 378 5.99 -7.11 15.10
CA GLY A 378 4.56 -7.40 14.97
C GLY A 378 3.72 -6.12 14.94
N VAL A 379 2.43 -6.28 14.65
CA VAL A 379 1.52 -5.18 14.24
C VAL A 379 0.46 -4.79 15.27
N ALA A 380 0.47 -5.47 16.41
CA ALA A 380 -0.36 -5.20 17.59
C ALA A 380 0.28 -5.89 18.81
N ALA A 381 0.06 -5.36 20.01
CA ALA A 381 0.69 -5.91 21.22
C ALA A 381 0.40 -7.41 21.42
N LEU A 382 -0.86 -7.84 21.29
CA LEU A 382 -1.22 -9.25 21.38
C LEU A 382 -0.63 -10.09 20.25
N HIS A 383 -0.59 -9.54 19.03
CA HIS A 383 0.01 -10.20 17.88
C HIS A 383 1.50 -10.46 18.13
N THR A 384 2.27 -9.42 18.51
CA THR A 384 3.69 -9.56 18.84
C THR A 384 3.92 -10.57 19.94
N LYS A 385 3.10 -10.55 21.00
CA LYS A 385 3.19 -11.53 22.09
C LYS A 385 3.01 -12.98 21.60
N ILE A 386 2.06 -13.22 20.70
CA ILE A 386 1.86 -14.55 20.08
C ILE A 386 3.11 -14.96 19.27
N LEU A 387 3.75 -14.04 18.55
CA LEU A 387 5.00 -14.35 17.84
C LEU A 387 6.12 -14.73 18.81
N GLU A 388 6.31 -13.97 19.88
CA GLU A 388 7.38 -14.18 20.86
C GLU A 388 7.18 -15.46 21.68
N GLU A 389 5.93 -15.76 22.07
CA GLU A 389 5.62 -16.86 22.99
C GLU A 389 5.29 -18.19 22.28
N SER A 390 4.86 -18.18 21.02
CA SER A 390 4.52 -19.41 20.28
C SER A 390 5.09 -19.46 18.86
N GLU A 391 4.64 -18.61 17.95
CA GLU A 391 4.78 -18.83 16.51
C GLU A 391 6.23 -18.68 16.00
N LEU A 392 6.95 -17.70 16.55
CA LEU A 392 8.37 -17.43 16.24
C LEU A 392 9.24 -17.58 17.49
N LYS A 393 8.77 -18.34 18.49
CA LYS A 393 9.49 -18.55 19.74
C LYS A 393 10.93 -19.07 19.54
N PRO A 394 11.21 -20.04 18.65
CA PRO A 394 12.59 -20.48 18.40
C PRO A 394 13.52 -19.33 17.97
N PHE A 395 13.02 -18.38 17.19
CA PHE A 395 13.78 -17.19 16.80
C PHE A 395 13.90 -16.18 17.92
N TYR A 396 12.84 -15.99 18.71
CA TYR A 396 12.86 -15.09 19.87
C TYR A 396 13.87 -15.54 20.94
N ASP A 397 14.02 -16.85 21.14
CA ASP A 397 14.99 -17.41 22.09
C ASP A 397 16.45 -17.12 21.67
N ILE A 398 16.70 -16.89 20.38
CA ILE A 398 18.03 -16.58 19.82
C ILE A 398 18.25 -15.07 19.69
N TYR A 399 17.23 -14.32 19.28
CA TYR A 399 17.32 -12.89 18.96
C TYR A 399 16.28 -12.04 19.71
N PRO A 400 16.16 -12.12 21.03
CA PRO A 400 15.12 -11.40 21.77
C PRO A 400 15.18 -9.88 21.55
N GLU A 401 16.38 -9.33 21.32
CA GLU A 401 16.62 -7.91 21.08
C GLU A 401 16.09 -7.40 19.72
N LYS A 402 15.88 -8.30 18.75
CA LYS A 402 15.35 -7.94 17.43
C LYS A 402 13.84 -7.73 17.46
N PHE A 403 13.12 -8.36 18.40
CA PHE A 403 11.67 -8.36 18.41
C PHE A 403 11.10 -7.09 19.04
N SER A 404 10.11 -6.48 18.38
CA SER A 404 9.37 -5.35 18.92
C SER A 404 7.92 -5.30 18.45
N ASN A 405 7.11 -4.46 19.09
CA ASN A 405 5.76 -4.13 18.63
C ASN A 405 5.74 -2.77 17.93
N LYS A 406 5.02 -2.68 16.82
CA LYS A 406 4.62 -1.44 16.16
C LYS A 406 3.14 -1.56 15.81
N THR A 407 2.28 -1.04 16.68
CA THR A 407 0.84 -1.13 16.47
C THR A 407 0.43 -0.34 15.23
N ASN A 408 -0.35 -0.97 14.36
CA ASN A 408 -0.83 -0.36 13.12
C ASN A 408 -1.59 0.95 13.39
N GLY A 409 -1.52 1.86 12.43
CA GLY A 409 -2.26 3.12 12.44
C GLY A 409 -2.87 3.43 11.07
N ILE A 410 -3.76 4.42 11.06
CA ILE A 410 -4.37 4.97 9.85
C ILE A 410 -4.06 6.46 9.76
N THR A 411 -3.97 7.00 8.54
CA THR A 411 -3.81 8.46 8.37
C THR A 411 -5.14 9.18 8.63
N PHE A 412 -5.12 10.22 9.46
CA PHE A 412 -6.30 11.05 9.74
C PHE A 412 -6.65 11.97 8.56
N ARG A 413 -5.71 12.25 7.65
CA ARG A 413 -5.98 13.08 6.47
C ARG A 413 -7.04 12.44 5.59
N ARG A 414 -6.90 11.14 5.30
CA ARG A 414 -7.92 10.40 4.56
C ARG A 414 -9.10 9.95 5.42
N TRP A 415 -8.82 9.32 6.56
CA TRP A 415 -9.83 8.58 7.34
C TRP A 415 -10.56 9.41 8.39
N LEU A 416 -10.38 10.72 8.40
CA LEU A 416 -11.14 11.64 9.23
C LEU A 416 -11.41 12.95 8.49
N MET A 417 -10.38 13.65 8.03
CA MET A 417 -10.53 14.95 7.35
C MET A 417 -11.19 14.83 5.98
N GLY A 418 -10.76 13.86 5.17
CA GLY A 418 -11.29 13.64 3.82
C GLY A 418 -12.63 12.91 3.80
N CYS A 419 -12.78 11.84 4.59
CA CYS A 419 -14.01 11.05 4.58
C CYS A 419 -15.16 11.63 5.43
N ASN A 420 -14.88 12.55 6.36
CA ASN A 420 -15.91 13.20 7.17
C ASN A 420 -15.56 14.67 7.50
N PRO A 421 -15.65 15.58 6.51
CA PRO A 421 -15.29 16.99 6.67
C PRO A 421 -16.08 17.70 7.78
N GLU A 422 -17.37 17.39 7.93
CA GLU A 422 -18.24 17.98 8.96
C GLU A 422 -17.79 17.61 10.37
N LEU A 423 -17.44 16.33 10.59
CA LEU A 423 -16.81 15.91 11.85
C LEU A 423 -15.48 16.63 12.08
N ALA A 424 -14.65 16.78 11.05
CA ALA A 424 -13.37 17.49 11.19
C ALA A 424 -13.58 18.96 11.62
N VAL A 425 -14.60 19.66 11.10
CA VAL A 425 -14.95 21.03 11.53
C VAL A 425 -15.42 21.07 12.98
N LEU A 426 -16.22 20.10 13.41
CA LEU A 426 -16.63 19.99 14.81
C LEU A 426 -15.40 19.78 15.72
N LEU A 427 -14.46 18.91 15.33
CA LEU A 427 -13.22 18.70 16.08
C LEU A 427 -12.38 19.97 16.18
N ASP A 428 -12.29 20.78 15.11
CA ASP A 428 -11.61 22.07 15.17
C ASP A 428 -12.24 23.02 16.19
N THR A 429 -13.58 23.02 16.26
CA THR A 429 -14.33 23.86 17.20
C THR A 429 -14.08 23.45 18.64
N LEU A 430 -14.03 22.15 18.92
CA LEU A 430 -13.90 21.61 20.29
C LEU A 430 -12.45 21.55 20.79
N LEU A 431 -11.50 21.27 19.89
CA LEU A 431 -10.11 20.97 20.25
C LEU A 431 -9.10 22.03 19.75
N GLY A 432 -9.52 22.98 18.92
CA GLY A 432 -8.61 23.75 18.08
C GLY A 432 -8.11 22.93 16.89
N THR A 433 -7.16 23.43 16.10
CA THR A 433 -6.72 22.78 14.85
C THR A 433 -5.50 21.86 15.00
N GLU A 434 -4.84 21.83 16.16
CA GLU A 434 -3.60 21.07 16.39
C GLU A 434 -3.78 19.55 16.24
N TRP A 435 -5.00 19.01 16.44
CA TRP A 435 -5.29 17.59 16.23
C TRP A 435 -5.06 17.16 14.78
N ARG A 436 -5.18 18.09 13.80
CA ARG A 436 -4.93 17.79 12.38
C ARG A 436 -3.47 17.42 12.10
N HIS A 437 -2.54 17.95 12.90
CA HIS A 437 -1.12 17.60 12.84
C HIS A 437 -0.74 16.45 13.76
N THR A 438 -1.27 16.43 14.99
CA THR A 438 -0.86 15.48 16.03
C THR A 438 -1.62 14.14 15.98
N GLY A 439 -2.84 14.15 15.45
CA GLY A 439 -3.78 13.04 15.57
C GLY A 439 -4.33 12.83 16.99
N ASP A 440 -4.07 13.74 17.92
CA ASP A 440 -4.56 13.63 19.30
C ASP A 440 -5.98 14.20 19.42
N VAL A 441 -6.94 13.31 19.65
CA VAL A 441 -8.35 13.65 19.89
C VAL A 441 -8.79 13.32 21.32
N SER A 442 -7.85 13.02 22.22
CA SER A 442 -8.15 12.64 23.61
C SER A 442 -8.90 13.73 24.40
N GLY A 443 -8.76 14.99 23.99
CA GLY A 443 -9.50 16.11 24.55
C GLY A 443 -11.03 15.96 24.46
N LEU A 444 -11.55 15.13 23.54
CA LEU A 444 -12.98 14.87 23.39
C LEU A 444 -13.62 14.22 24.62
N LEU A 445 -12.83 13.55 25.47
CA LEU A 445 -13.32 12.93 26.70
C LEU A 445 -14.01 13.93 27.65
N LYS A 446 -13.70 15.23 27.52
CA LYS A 446 -14.35 16.30 28.30
C LYS A 446 -15.80 16.56 27.90
N PHE A 447 -16.20 16.13 26.71
CA PHE A 447 -17.53 16.35 26.12
C PHE A 447 -18.36 15.06 26.05
N ALA A 448 -17.94 14.00 26.76
CA ALA A 448 -18.60 12.69 26.68
C ALA A 448 -20.08 12.71 27.11
N ASP A 449 -20.42 13.60 28.03
CA ASP A 449 -21.77 13.80 28.57
C ASP A 449 -22.34 15.20 28.22
N ASP A 450 -21.80 15.87 27.21
CA ASP A 450 -22.27 17.18 26.76
C ASP A 450 -23.39 17.00 25.72
N ASP A 451 -24.64 17.23 26.13
CA ASP A 451 -25.83 17.02 25.30
C ASP A 451 -25.78 17.81 23.97
N GLU A 452 -25.23 19.03 23.96
CA GLU A 452 -25.14 19.84 22.75
C GLU A 452 -24.15 19.22 21.74
N VAL A 453 -23.01 18.73 22.23
CA VAL A 453 -22.03 18.03 21.39
C VAL A 453 -22.58 16.71 20.89
N LEU A 454 -23.31 15.96 21.72
CA LEU A 454 -23.94 14.70 21.34
C LEU A 454 -25.02 14.90 20.26
N GLU A 455 -25.82 15.96 20.34
CA GLU A 455 -26.79 16.34 19.32
C GLU A 455 -26.11 16.70 17.99
N GLN A 456 -25.01 17.46 18.02
CA GLN A 456 -24.23 17.78 16.81
C GLN A 456 -23.62 16.52 16.18
N LEU A 457 -23.07 15.60 16.98
CA LEU A 457 -22.53 14.33 16.50
C LEU A 457 -23.62 13.45 15.87
N ALA A 458 -24.83 13.45 16.43
CA ALA A 458 -25.97 12.72 15.86
C ALA A 458 -26.38 13.30 14.50
N ALA A 459 -26.47 14.63 14.36
CA ALA A 459 -26.76 15.29 13.10
C ALA A 459 -25.71 14.95 12.03
N ILE A 460 -24.41 15.07 12.35
CA ILE A 460 -23.32 14.71 11.44
C ILE A 460 -23.39 13.23 11.03
N LYS A 461 -23.80 12.34 11.95
CA LYS A 461 -23.98 10.93 11.62
C LYS A 461 -25.12 10.73 10.63
N ASP A 462 -26.23 11.43 10.80
CA ASP A 462 -27.39 11.31 9.92
C ASP A 462 -27.11 11.87 8.52
N ASP A 463 -26.36 12.96 8.41
CA ASP A 463 -25.87 13.51 7.15
C ASP A 463 -24.93 12.52 6.44
N ALA A 464 -23.97 11.93 7.18
CA ALA A 464 -23.10 10.88 6.62
C ALA A 464 -23.88 9.64 6.15
N LYS A 465 -24.95 9.25 6.86
CA LYS A 465 -25.84 8.16 6.42
C LYS A 465 -26.61 8.57 5.16
N GLN A 466 -27.00 9.83 5.00
CA GLN A 466 -27.66 10.32 3.79
C GLN A 466 -26.73 10.21 2.58
N VAL A 467 -25.48 10.64 2.71
CA VAL A 467 -24.46 10.48 1.65
C VAL A 467 -24.30 9.00 1.26
N MET A 468 -24.23 8.10 2.25
CA MET A 468 -24.17 6.66 1.98
C MET A 468 -25.41 6.15 1.25
N ARG A 469 -26.62 6.58 1.65
CA ARG A 469 -27.88 6.19 0.97
C ARG A 469 -27.88 6.62 -0.49
N ASP A 470 -27.47 7.85 -0.77
CA ASP A 470 -27.41 8.38 -2.13
C ASP A 470 -26.38 7.63 -2.97
N PHE A 471 -25.21 7.33 -2.39
CA PHE A 471 -24.17 6.52 -3.03
C PHE A 471 -24.67 5.10 -3.37
N LEU A 472 -25.30 4.40 -2.43
CA LEU A 472 -25.82 3.04 -2.64
C LEU A 472 -26.96 3.01 -3.66
N LYS A 473 -27.85 4.00 -3.62
CA LYS A 473 -28.93 4.13 -4.59
C LYS A 473 -28.40 4.40 -5.99
N PHE A 474 -27.41 5.29 -6.13
CA PHE A 474 -26.81 5.63 -7.42
C PHE A 474 -26.07 4.43 -8.03
N ASN A 475 -25.20 3.76 -7.25
CA ASN A 475 -24.31 2.72 -7.77
C ASN A 475 -24.96 1.33 -7.85
N GLN A 476 -25.89 1.01 -6.95
CA GLN A 476 -26.42 -0.35 -6.80
C GLN A 476 -27.95 -0.40 -6.89
N GLY A 477 -28.63 0.75 -7.00
CA GLY A 477 -30.09 0.81 -6.90
C GLY A 477 -30.63 0.44 -5.52
N ALA A 478 -29.75 0.27 -4.52
CA ALA A 478 -30.12 -0.21 -3.20
C ALA A 478 -30.79 0.91 -2.39
N GLN A 479 -31.96 0.60 -1.81
CA GLN A 479 -32.71 1.52 -0.97
C GLN A 479 -32.53 1.13 0.50
N VAL A 480 -31.97 2.05 1.28
CA VAL A 480 -31.83 1.92 2.74
C VAL A 480 -32.75 2.93 3.39
N LEU A 481 -33.55 2.49 4.37
CA LEU A 481 -34.55 3.31 5.03
C LEU A 481 -33.92 4.36 5.96
N ASP A 482 -34.51 5.55 6.00
CA ASP A 482 -34.16 6.59 6.97
C ASP A 482 -34.41 6.10 8.40
N GLY A 483 -33.61 6.60 9.34
CA GLY A 483 -33.69 6.20 10.76
C GLY A 483 -33.16 4.80 11.07
N SER A 484 -32.72 4.01 10.07
CA SER A 484 -32.16 2.68 10.31
C SER A 484 -30.80 2.71 11.02
N ILE A 485 -30.56 1.65 11.81
CA ILE A 485 -29.20 1.30 12.25
C ILE A 485 -28.46 0.77 11.02
N VAL A 486 -27.27 1.32 10.78
CA VAL A 486 -26.39 0.90 9.68
C VAL A 486 -25.30 0.00 10.23
N ASP A 487 -25.45 -1.32 10.02
CA ASP A 487 -24.45 -2.33 10.38
C ASP A 487 -23.53 -2.60 9.17
N VAL A 488 -22.22 -2.41 9.35
CA VAL A 488 -21.23 -2.41 8.27
C VAL A 488 -20.11 -3.41 8.54
N GLN A 489 -19.96 -4.39 7.65
CA GLN A 489 -18.83 -5.32 7.65
C GLN A 489 -18.02 -5.21 6.36
N VAL A 490 -17.09 -4.24 6.30
CA VAL A 490 -16.20 -4.04 5.15
C VAL A 490 -14.84 -4.69 5.41
N LYS A 491 -14.49 -5.70 4.60
CA LYS A 491 -13.21 -6.43 4.60
C LYS A 491 -13.21 -7.49 3.49
N ARG A 492 -12.02 -7.95 3.07
CA ARG A 492 -11.84 -9.11 2.18
C ARG A 492 -12.69 -10.30 2.64
N ILE A 493 -13.24 -11.08 1.72
CA ILE A 493 -13.94 -12.33 2.05
C ILE A 493 -12.92 -13.39 2.47
N HIS A 494 -13.05 -13.91 3.69
CA HIS A 494 -12.22 -14.99 4.20
C HIS A 494 -12.92 -15.68 5.37
N GLU A 495 -12.85 -17.01 5.47
CA GLU A 495 -13.56 -17.77 6.51
C GLU A 495 -13.30 -17.30 7.95
N TYR A 496 -12.04 -16.96 8.31
CA TYR A 496 -11.73 -16.46 9.66
C TYR A 496 -12.33 -15.08 9.96
N LYS A 497 -12.77 -14.33 8.93
CA LYS A 497 -13.44 -13.03 9.09
C LYS A 497 -14.94 -13.16 9.33
N ARG A 498 -15.49 -14.37 9.14
CA ARG A 498 -16.82 -14.76 9.57
C ARG A 498 -17.97 -13.96 8.94
N GLN A 499 -17.86 -13.56 7.67
CA GLN A 499 -19.01 -12.99 6.92
C GLN A 499 -20.20 -13.97 6.91
N GLN A 500 -19.93 -15.27 6.83
CA GLN A 500 -20.94 -16.32 6.93
C GLN A 500 -21.65 -16.34 8.30
N MET A 501 -20.98 -15.92 9.38
CA MET A 501 -21.61 -15.80 10.70
C MET A 501 -22.58 -14.62 10.75
N LEU A 502 -22.21 -13.49 10.14
CA LEU A 502 -23.13 -12.36 9.97
C LEU A 502 -24.34 -12.78 9.13
N ALA A 503 -24.14 -13.54 8.05
CA ALA A 503 -25.25 -14.07 7.24
C ALA A 503 -26.20 -14.96 8.06
N LEU A 504 -25.68 -15.84 8.93
CA LEU A 504 -26.51 -16.63 9.84
C LEU A 504 -27.34 -15.76 10.80
N TYR A 505 -26.75 -14.69 11.32
CA TYR A 505 -27.47 -13.70 12.13
C TYR A 505 -28.59 -13.02 11.34
N LEU A 506 -28.34 -12.63 10.09
CA LEU A 506 -29.36 -12.00 9.23
C LEU A 506 -30.52 -12.96 8.94
N ILE A 507 -30.24 -14.24 8.66
CA ILE A 507 -31.28 -15.27 8.49
C ILE A 507 -32.09 -15.42 9.78
N TRP A 508 -31.42 -15.51 10.93
CA TRP A 508 -32.09 -15.62 12.22
C TRP A 508 -32.99 -14.39 12.49
N LYS A 509 -32.47 -13.17 12.34
CA LYS A 509 -33.22 -11.93 12.58
C LYS A 509 -34.41 -11.80 11.63
N TYR A 510 -34.24 -12.18 10.37
CA TYR A 510 -35.35 -12.26 9.41
C TYR A 510 -36.47 -13.20 9.92
N LEU A 511 -36.12 -14.42 10.34
CA LEU A 511 -37.10 -15.40 10.85
C LEU A 511 -37.76 -14.94 12.16
N ASP A 512 -37.00 -14.29 13.03
CA ASP A 512 -37.47 -13.71 14.30
C ASP A 512 -38.56 -12.64 14.06
N ILE A 513 -38.31 -11.71 13.12
CA ILE A 513 -39.29 -10.71 12.69
C ILE A 513 -40.54 -11.38 12.09
N LYS A 514 -40.35 -12.40 11.26
CA LYS A 514 -41.46 -13.16 10.65
C LYS A 514 -42.32 -13.90 11.68
N ASN A 515 -41.77 -14.21 12.86
CA ASN A 515 -42.50 -14.79 13.99
C ASN A 515 -43.22 -13.75 14.87
N GLY A 516 -43.15 -12.47 14.52
CA GLY A 516 -43.85 -11.38 15.22
C GLY A 516 -42.99 -10.57 16.19
N ASN A 517 -41.70 -10.91 16.34
CA ASN A 517 -40.76 -10.13 17.17
C ASN A 517 -40.22 -8.96 16.34
N ILE A 518 -41.04 -7.93 16.16
CA ILE A 518 -40.68 -6.71 15.42
C ILE A 518 -39.84 -5.81 16.34
N PRO A 519 -38.68 -5.31 15.89
CA PRO A 519 -37.90 -4.31 16.64
C PRO A 519 -38.74 -3.07 16.91
N GLU A 520 -38.75 -2.60 18.16
CA GLU A 520 -39.39 -1.33 18.57
C GLU A 520 -38.54 -0.12 18.19
#